data_AF-A0A929W8E0-F1
#
_entry.id   AF-A0A929W8E0-F1
#
_cell.length_a   1.000
_cell.length_b   1.000
_cell.length_c   1.000
_cell.angle_alpha   90.00
_cell.angle_beta   90.00
_cell.angle_gamma   90.00
#
_symmetry.space_group_name_H-M   'P 1'
#
loop_
_entity.id
_entity.type
_entity.pdbx_description
1 polymer ?
#
loop_
_entity_poly.entity_id
_entity_poly.type
_entity_poly.pdbx_seq_one_letter_code
_entity_poly.pdbx_strand_id
1 'polypeptide(L)'
;MDIRERYEAFRVTWRAKELLFKSPAGTSRGVMRSRKLWYVEVSCKLKGKTYWGIGECAPLPGLSCDDCANYETVLSQACIAWERDRVMPRERLIDFPSILMGFETAERSLLGSISEKGAYALWNSSFFASDDGIRINGLVWMGTAEEMEKRMEEKLRAGFGCVKLKIGAIDFERELSLIRSLRERYTPAQV
;
A
#
# COMPACT_ATOMS: atom_id res chain seq x y z
N MET A 1 29.42 9.22 -6.14
CA MET A 1 29.88 9.69 -4.81
C MET A 1 29.18 8.83 -3.79
N ASP A 2 29.95 8.00 -3.09
CA ASP A 2 29.42 6.96 -2.23
C ASP A 2 28.71 7.57 -1.01
N ILE A 3 27.46 7.20 -0.79
CA ILE A 3 26.62 7.69 0.31
C ILE A 3 27.09 7.13 1.67
N ARG A 4 27.87 6.04 1.65
CA ARG A 4 28.20 5.19 2.80
C ARG A 4 29.01 5.87 3.92
N GLU A 5 29.75 6.94 3.64
CA GLU A 5 30.64 7.60 4.63
C GLU A 5 30.13 8.97 5.15
N ARG A 6 28.90 9.40 4.83
CA ARG A 6 28.49 10.81 5.05
C ARG A 6 27.52 11.06 6.21
N TYR A 7 26.92 10.04 6.80
CA TYR A 7 25.90 10.24 7.83
C TYR A 7 26.52 10.53 9.19
N GLU A 8 26.33 11.75 9.70
CA GLU A 8 26.69 12.13 11.08
C GLU A 8 25.85 11.35 12.11
N ALA A 9 24.61 11.04 11.75
CA ALA A 9 23.71 10.17 12.47
C ALA A 9 22.83 9.46 11.44
N PHE A 10 22.49 8.20 11.67
CA PHE A 10 21.50 7.47 10.86
C PHE A 10 20.79 6.49 11.77
N ARG A 11 19.46 6.51 11.72
CA ARG A 11 18.57 5.80 12.63
C ARG A 11 17.42 5.18 11.85
N VAL A 12 17.08 3.94 12.16
CA VAL A 12 15.96 3.21 11.55
C VAL A 12 15.06 2.67 12.65
N THR A 13 13.81 3.08 12.66
CA THR A 13 12.80 2.64 13.61
C THR A 13 11.57 2.13 12.89
N TRP A 14 10.67 1.48 13.62
CA TRP A 14 9.36 1.15 13.09
C TRP A 14 8.27 1.45 14.13
N ARG A 15 7.04 1.65 13.65
CA ARG A 15 5.86 1.74 14.51
C ARG A 15 4.67 1.02 13.89
N ALA A 16 3.87 0.36 14.73
CA ALA A 16 2.61 -0.23 14.30
C ALA A 16 1.52 0.84 14.21
N LYS A 17 0.61 0.67 13.25
CA LYS A 17 -0.61 1.46 13.13
C LYS A 17 -1.79 0.54 12.84
N GLU A 18 -2.85 0.74 13.61
CA GLU A 18 -4.16 0.18 13.29
C GLU A 18 -5.02 1.24 12.60
N LEU A 19 -5.56 0.90 11.44
CA LEU A 19 -6.51 1.70 10.69
C LEU A 19 -7.89 1.08 10.78
N LEU A 20 -8.90 1.88 11.12
CA LEU A 20 -10.29 1.43 11.18
C LEU A 20 -10.94 1.63 9.82
N PHE A 21 -11.64 0.60 9.33
CA PHE A 21 -12.42 0.74 8.11
C PHE A 21 -13.62 1.66 8.37
N LYS A 22 -13.88 2.61 7.45
CA LYS A 22 -15.08 3.47 7.50
C LYS A 22 -16.38 2.67 7.48
N SER A 23 -16.37 1.53 6.78
CA SER A 23 -17.45 0.55 6.77
C SER A 23 -16.82 -0.85 6.75
N PRO A 24 -17.35 -1.82 7.52
CA PRO A 24 -16.79 -3.17 7.56
C PRO A 24 -16.65 -3.76 6.16
N ALA A 25 -15.47 -4.30 5.87
CA ALA A 25 -15.10 -4.76 4.54
C ALA A 25 -15.22 -6.30 4.46
N GLY A 26 -16.33 -6.79 3.92
CA GLY A 26 -16.56 -8.21 3.68
C GLY A 26 -15.60 -8.81 2.64
N THR A 27 -14.96 -9.92 2.98
CA THR A 27 -14.10 -10.69 2.06
C THR A 27 -14.60 -12.13 2.03
N SER A 28 -14.10 -12.93 1.09
CA SER A 28 -14.33 -14.38 1.08
C SER A 28 -13.81 -15.12 2.33
N ARG A 29 -13.07 -14.43 3.22
CA ARG A 29 -12.56 -14.96 4.51
C ARG A 29 -13.15 -14.24 5.72
N GLY A 30 -14.26 -13.54 5.56
CA GLY A 30 -14.93 -12.81 6.63
C GLY A 30 -14.72 -11.31 6.55
N VAL A 31 -15.13 -10.61 7.61
CA VAL A 31 -15.29 -9.16 7.61
C VAL A 31 -14.11 -8.47 8.28
N MET A 32 -13.42 -7.61 7.54
CA MET A 32 -12.35 -6.77 8.09
C MET A 32 -12.95 -5.51 8.72
N ARG A 33 -12.64 -5.27 9.99
CA ARG A 33 -13.03 -4.06 10.75
C ARG A 33 -11.86 -3.11 10.96
N SER A 34 -10.66 -3.65 11.09
CA SER A 34 -9.42 -2.91 11.16
C SER A 34 -8.37 -3.50 10.23
N ARG A 35 -7.32 -2.71 9.99
CA ARG A 35 -6.14 -3.08 9.22
C ARG A 35 -4.91 -2.69 10.03
N LYS A 36 -4.19 -3.69 10.54
CA LYS A 36 -2.85 -3.48 11.12
C LYS A 36 -1.83 -3.37 9.99
N LEU A 37 -0.94 -2.39 10.11
CA LEU A 37 0.22 -2.17 9.25
C LEU A 37 1.37 -1.61 10.09
N TRP A 38 2.56 -1.54 9.50
CA TRP A 38 3.75 -1.03 10.14
C TRP A 38 4.39 0.04 9.25
N TYR A 39 4.89 1.11 9.86
CA TYR A 39 5.70 2.10 9.17
C TYR A 39 7.16 1.90 9.55
N VAL A 40 8.04 1.85 8.54
CA VAL A 40 9.49 1.94 8.70
C VAL A 40 9.88 3.39 8.54
N GLU A 41 10.59 3.94 9.51
CA GLU A 41 10.99 5.34 9.55
C GLU A 41 12.50 5.41 9.62
N VAL A 42 13.12 6.05 8.64
CA VAL A 42 14.57 6.26 8.58
C VAL A 42 14.86 7.74 8.70
N SER A 43 15.90 8.10 9.46
CA SER A 43 16.38 9.48 9.55
C SER A 43 17.89 9.52 9.52
N CYS A 44 18.45 10.59 8.97
CA CYS A 44 19.88 10.81 8.98
C CYS A 44 20.23 12.29 9.09
N LYS A 45 21.48 12.58 9.44
CA LYS A 45 22.03 13.94 9.45
C LYS A 45 23.20 14.03 8.47
N LEU A 46 23.14 15.00 7.57
CA LEU A 46 24.16 15.30 6.57
C LEU A 46 24.48 16.80 6.60
N LYS A 47 25.75 17.17 6.83
CA LYS A 47 26.21 18.56 6.85
C LYS A 47 25.36 19.45 7.76
N GLY A 48 25.05 18.98 8.97
CA GLY A 48 24.21 19.73 9.90
C GLY A 48 22.69 19.63 9.67
N LYS A 49 22.22 19.15 8.51
CA LYS A 49 20.78 19.08 8.14
C LYS A 49 20.22 17.68 8.36
N THR A 50 19.02 17.60 8.92
CA THR A 50 18.29 16.35 9.14
C THR A 50 17.42 16.01 7.93
N TYR A 51 17.49 14.75 7.51
CA TYR A 51 16.67 14.16 6.46
C TYR A 51 15.93 12.95 7.01
N TRP A 52 14.81 12.62 6.40
CA TRP A 52 13.97 11.50 6.82
C TRP A 52 13.32 10.82 5.62
N GLY A 53 12.95 9.56 5.80
CA GLY A 53 12.17 8.76 4.89
C GLY A 53 11.20 7.85 5.62
N ILE A 54 10.13 7.45 4.93
CA ILE A 54 9.11 6.55 5.45
C ILE A 54 8.72 5.52 4.39
N GLY A 55 8.42 4.30 4.85
CA GLY A 55 7.83 3.26 4.03
C GLY A 55 6.77 2.47 4.82
N GLU A 56 5.86 1.83 4.09
CA GLU A 56 4.75 1.08 4.66
C GLU A 56 4.95 -0.42 4.43
N CYS A 57 4.83 -1.20 5.50
CA CYS A 57 4.74 -2.64 5.44
C CYS A 57 3.30 -3.07 5.79
N ALA A 58 2.60 -3.64 4.82
CA ALA A 58 1.17 -3.97 4.94
C ALA A 58 0.86 -5.41 4.47
N PRO A 59 1.32 -6.46 5.20
CA PRO A 59 0.99 -7.85 4.89
C PRO A 59 -0.50 -8.07 5.05
N LEU A 60 -1.16 -8.71 4.10
CA LEU A 60 -2.60 -8.94 4.10
C LEU A 60 -2.92 -10.16 4.98
N PRO A 61 -3.79 -10.03 6.02
CA PRO A 61 -3.92 -11.08 7.01
C PRO A 61 -4.54 -12.35 6.42
N GLY A 62 -3.93 -13.49 6.72
CA GLY A 62 -4.30 -14.79 6.16
C GLY A 62 -4.12 -14.92 4.65
N LEU A 63 -3.35 -14.01 4.02
CA LEU A 63 -3.12 -13.95 2.58
C LEU A 63 -1.65 -13.83 2.21
N SER A 64 -0.95 -12.89 2.84
CA SER A 64 0.45 -12.65 2.53
C SER A 64 1.30 -13.74 3.15
N CYS A 65 2.32 -14.19 2.42
CA CYS A 65 3.24 -15.23 2.88
C CYS A 65 4.04 -14.80 4.12
N ASP A 66 4.16 -13.49 4.34
CA ASP A 66 4.81 -12.89 5.49
C ASP A 66 3.84 -12.44 6.58
N ASP A 67 2.54 -12.76 6.50
CA ASP A 67 1.65 -12.66 7.67
C ASP A 67 1.97 -13.78 8.67
N CYS A 68 3.04 -13.57 9.46
CA CYS A 68 3.66 -14.59 10.30
C CYS A 68 3.84 -14.10 11.75
N ALA A 69 3.91 -15.04 12.70
CA ALA A 69 4.01 -14.72 14.12
C ALA A 69 5.30 -13.96 14.50
N ASN A 70 6.38 -14.16 13.75
CA ASN A 70 7.67 -13.51 13.97
C ASN A 70 7.84 -12.20 13.19
N TYR A 71 6.79 -11.66 12.57
CA TYR A 71 6.87 -10.49 11.69
C TYR A 71 7.58 -9.28 12.33
N GLU A 72 7.17 -8.88 13.54
CA GLU A 72 7.76 -7.73 14.24
C GLU A 72 9.21 -8.01 14.70
N THR A 73 9.57 -9.28 14.91
CA THR A 73 10.95 -9.68 15.22
C THR A 73 11.85 -9.50 13.99
N VAL A 74 11.40 -9.99 12.83
CA VAL A 74 12.12 -9.82 11.55
C VAL A 74 12.25 -8.34 11.21
N LEU A 75 11.17 -7.58 11.35
CA LEU A 75 11.14 -6.13 11.15
C LEU A 75 12.16 -5.41 12.03
N SER A 76 12.21 -5.73 13.33
CA SER A 76 13.17 -5.14 14.27
C SER A 76 14.62 -5.48 13.93
N GLN A 77 14.89 -6.75 13.60
CA GLN A 77 16.23 -7.19 13.20
C GLN A 77 16.70 -6.50 11.91
N ALA A 78 15.79 -6.30 10.96
CA ALA A 78 16.08 -5.60 9.72
C ALA A 78 16.38 -4.11 9.97
N CYS A 79 15.63 -3.42 10.85
CA CYS A 79 15.94 -2.05 11.24
C CYS A 79 17.33 -1.95 11.88
N ILE A 80 17.67 -2.84 12.81
CA ILE A 80 18.99 -2.88 13.46
C ILE A 80 20.10 -3.12 12.42
N ALA A 81 19.90 -4.06 11.50
CA ALA A 81 20.89 -4.35 10.46
C ALA A 81 21.08 -3.15 9.53
N TRP A 82 20.00 -2.51 9.07
CA TRP A 82 20.09 -1.34 8.22
C TRP A 82 20.74 -0.15 8.93
N GLU A 83 20.40 0.07 10.21
CA GLU A 83 21.03 1.11 11.02
C GLU A 83 22.52 0.84 11.20
N ARG A 84 22.93 -0.37 11.57
CA ARG A 84 24.35 -0.72 11.79
C ARG A 84 25.17 -0.66 10.51
N ASP A 85 24.69 -1.31 9.45
CA ASP A 85 25.47 -1.55 8.24
C ASP A 85 25.34 -0.39 7.23
N ARG A 86 24.39 0.53 7.45
CA ARG A 86 24.04 1.63 6.53
C ARG A 86 23.63 1.17 5.14
N VAL A 87 23.29 -0.11 5.02
CA VAL A 87 22.85 -0.79 3.79
C VAL A 87 21.57 -1.55 4.11
N MET A 88 20.53 -1.33 3.31
CA MET A 88 19.24 -2.01 3.46
C MET A 88 19.44 -3.53 3.27
N PRO A 89 19.03 -4.39 4.23
CA PRO A 89 19.34 -5.83 4.23
C PRO A 89 18.45 -6.62 3.26
N ARG A 90 18.50 -6.30 1.97
CA ARG A 90 17.58 -6.77 0.93
C ARG A 90 17.46 -8.29 0.86
N GLU A 91 18.60 -8.98 0.84
CA GLU A 91 18.67 -10.44 0.68
C GLU A 91 18.00 -11.16 1.86
N ARG A 92 18.02 -10.57 3.06
CA ARG A 92 17.36 -11.13 4.25
C ARG A 92 15.85 -10.94 4.25
N LEU A 93 15.34 -10.02 3.43
CA LEU A 93 13.94 -9.62 3.39
C LEU A 93 13.20 -10.21 2.19
N ILE A 94 13.85 -11.01 1.33
CA ILE A 94 13.24 -11.52 0.10
C ILE A 94 12.00 -12.39 0.35
N ASP A 95 12.00 -13.14 1.46
CA ASP A 95 10.86 -13.97 1.90
C ASP A 95 9.80 -13.18 2.68
N PHE A 96 10.04 -11.88 2.91
CA PHE A 96 9.15 -10.97 3.63
C PHE A 96 8.76 -9.77 2.76
N PRO A 97 7.98 -9.98 1.68
CA PRO A 97 7.78 -9.00 0.63
C PRO A 97 7.17 -7.67 1.10
N SER A 98 6.27 -7.69 2.10
CA SER A 98 5.70 -6.46 2.65
C SER A 98 6.71 -5.69 3.50
N ILE A 99 7.59 -6.38 4.23
CA ILE A 99 8.72 -5.76 4.93
C ILE A 99 9.69 -5.17 3.90
N LEU A 100 10.11 -5.96 2.90
CA LEU A 100 11.03 -5.51 1.85
C LEU A 100 10.50 -4.26 1.15
N MET A 101 9.23 -4.25 0.75
CA MET A 101 8.61 -3.10 0.11
C MET A 101 8.62 -1.86 1.02
N GLY A 102 8.37 -2.03 2.32
CA GLY A 102 8.47 -0.93 3.29
C GLY A 102 9.89 -0.39 3.43
N PHE A 103 10.92 -1.23 3.36
CA PHE A 103 12.32 -0.80 3.42
C PHE A 103 12.75 -0.10 2.12
N GLU A 104 12.44 -0.68 0.96
CA GLU A 104 12.74 -0.08 -0.35
C GLU A 104 12.06 1.29 -0.50
N THR A 105 10.81 1.43 -0.06
CA THR A 105 10.10 2.72 -0.09
C THR A 105 10.66 3.71 0.92
N ALA A 106 11.05 3.29 2.13
CA ALA A 106 11.72 4.15 3.11
C ALA A 106 13.07 4.67 2.60
N GLU A 107 13.85 3.84 1.89
CA GLU A 107 15.13 4.23 1.30
C GLU A 107 14.91 5.26 0.19
N ARG A 108 13.97 5.00 -0.72
CA ARG A 108 13.59 5.95 -1.78
C ARG A 108 13.07 7.26 -1.20
N SER A 109 12.28 7.19 -0.13
CA SER A 109 11.78 8.34 0.60
C SER A 109 12.91 9.19 1.19
N LEU A 110 13.91 8.55 1.81
CA LEU A 110 15.09 9.22 2.32
C LEU A 110 15.89 9.89 1.18
N LEU A 111 16.07 9.21 0.05
CA LEU A 111 16.79 9.76 -1.10
C LEU A 111 16.07 10.97 -1.71
N GLY A 112 14.73 10.94 -1.80
CA GLY A 112 13.92 12.09 -2.21
C GLY A 112 14.10 13.28 -1.26
N SER A 113 14.14 13.02 0.05
CA SER A 113 14.41 14.01 1.09
C SER A 113 15.81 14.62 0.96
N ILE A 114 16.85 13.78 0.81
CA ILE A 114 18.26 14.19 0.62
C ILE A 114 18.43 15.04 -0.64
N SER A 115 17.69 14.70 -1.69
CA SER A 115 17.71 15.44 -2.97
C SER A 115 16.88 16.72 -2.95
N GLU A 116 16.33 17.11 -1.79
CA GLU A 116 15.51 18.30 -1.58
C GLU A 116 14.22 18.35 -2.42
N LYS A 117 13.76 17.19 -2.91
CA LYS A 117 12.47 17.02 -3.61
C LYS A 117 11.34 16.64 -2.66
N GLY A 118 11.68 16.32 -1.41
CA GLY A 118 10.75 15.92 -0.36
C GLY A 118 10.69 14.41 -0.16
N ALA A 119 10.28 13.98 1.04
CA ALA A 119 10.26 12.57 1.42
C ALA A 119 9.25 11.73 0.62
N TYR A 120 8.28 12.36 -0.03
CA TYR A 120 7.29 11.66 -0.88
C TYR A 120 7.73 11.56 -2.35
N ALA A 121 8.86 12.17 -2.72
CA ALA A 121 9.45 12.10 -4.05
C ALA A 121 10.26 10.80 -4.25
N LEU A 122 9.56 9.65 -4.20
CA LEU A 122 10.21 8.33 -4.21
C LEU A 122 10.97 8.05 -5.52
N TRP A 123 10.49 8.57 -6.64
CA TRP A 123 11.16 8.51 -7.95
C TRP A 123 11.13 9.88 -8.62
N ASN A 124 12.22 10.20 -9.33
CA ASN A 124 12.27 11.36 -10.21
C ASN A 124 11.63 11.02 -11.57
N SER A 125 10.30 10.99 -11.61
CA SER A 125 9.52 10.77 -12.83
C SER A 125 8.74 12.02 -13.20
N SER A 126 8.39 12.16 -14.49
CA SER A 126 7.48 13.22 -14.96
C SER A 126 6.15 13.19 -14.21
N PHE A 127 5.66 11.99 -13.87
CA PHE A 127 4.44 11.78 -13.11
C PHE A 127 4.44 12.50 -11.75
N PHE A 128 5.55 12.43 -10.99
CA PHE A 128 5.64 13.13 -9.70
C PHE A 128 5.65 14.66 -9.85
N ALA A 129 6.13 15.16 -11.00
CA ALA A 129 6.21 16.59 -11.28
C ALA A 129 4.95 17.16 -11.97
N SER A 130 4.00 16.30 -12.34
CA SER A 130 2.76 16.67 -13.02
C SER A 130 1.56 16.60 -12.08
N ASP A 131 0.51 17.36 -12.39
CA ASP A 131 -0.81 17.18 -11.80
C ASP A 131 -1.61 16.05 -12.47
N ASP A 132 -0.96 15.23 -13.31
CA ASP A 132 -1.59 14.10 -13.98
C ASP A 132 -1.96 13.02 -12.96
N GLY A 133 -3.25 12.69 -12.88
CA GLY A 133 -3.73 11.59 -12.05
C GLY A 133 -3.62 10.23 -12.75
N ILE A 134 -3.51 9.15 -11.96
CA ILE A 134 -3.70 7.79 -12.47
C ILE A 134 -5.19 7.48 -12.45
N ARG A 135 -5.74 7.09 -13.61
CA ARG A 135 -7.11 6.56 -13.66
C ARG A 135 -7.16 5.24 -12.90
N ILE A 136 -8.04 5.17 -11.92
CA ILE A 136 -8.28 3.94 -11.14
C ILE A 136 -9.68 3.40 -11.41
N ASN A 137 -9.90 2.13 -11.11
CA ASN A 137 -11.22 1.52 -11.17
C ASN A 137 -12.09 1.93 -9.97
N GLY A 138 -13.41 1.94 -10.17
CA GLY A 138 -14.40 2.00 -9.11
C GLY A 138 -14.53 0.64 -8.44
N LEU A 139 -14.02 0.49 -7.22
CA LEU A 139 -14.13 -0.78 -6.49
C LEU A 139 -15.54 -0.95 -5.90
N VAL A 140 -16.19 -2.06 -6.24
CA VAL A 140 -17.46 -2.50 -5.66
C VAL A 140 -17.17 -3.66 -4.73
N TRP A 141 -17.34 -3.37 -3.44
CA TRP A 141 -17.08 -4.33 -2.37
C TRP A 141 -18.23 -5.32 -2.21
N MET A 142 -17.93 -6.51 -1.70
CA MET A 142 -18.91 -7.57 -1.42
C MET A 142 -20.03 -7.06 -0.49
N GLY A 143 -21.26 -7.51 -0.75
CA GLY A 143 -22.48 -7.15 -0.01
C GLY A 143 -23.66 -7.98 -0.51
N THR A 144 -24.89 -7.59 -0.15
CA THR A 144 -26.08 -8.14 -0.82
C THR A 144 -26.13 -7.69 -2.28
N ALA A 145 -27.01 -8.31 -3.09
CA ALA A 145 -27.15 -7.94 -4.50
C ALA A 145 -27.53 -6.46 -4.66
N GLU A 146 -28.46 -5.99 -3.83
CA GLU A 146 -28.95 -4.61 -3.81
C GLU A 146 -27.86 -3.63 -3.37
N GLU A 147 -27.05 -3.99 -2.36
CA GLU A 147 -25.92 -3.17 -1.91
C GLU A 147 -24.85 -3.06 -3.00
N MET A 148 -24.53 -4.18 -3.66
CA MET A 148 -23.55 -4.21 -4.74
C MET A 148 -24.04 -3.40 -5.94
N GLU A 149 -25.32 -3.50 -6.29
CA GLU A 149 -25.95 -2.69 -7.35
C GLU A 149 -25.89 -1.20 -7.05
N LYS A 150 -26.29 -0.80 -5.84
CA LYS A 150 -26.18 0.60 -5.41
C LYS A 150 -24.74 1.12 -5.48
N ARG A 151 -23.77 0.34 -4.98
CA ARG A 151 -22.34 0.71 -5.02
C ARG A 151 -21.84 0.83 -6.46
N MET A 152 -22.27 -0.05 -7.38
CA MET A 152 -21.96 0.06 -8.81
C MET A 152 -22.44 1.39 -9.36
N GLU A 153 -23.73 1.69 -9.20
CA GLU A 153 -24.32 2.94 -9.71
C GLU A 153 -23.65 4.19 -9.14
N GLU A 154 -23.27 4.19 -7.86
CA GLU A 154 -22.52 5.27 -7.25
C GLU A 154 -21.16 5.49 -7.91
N LYS A 155 -20.44 4.43 -8.29
CA LYS A 155 -19.17 4.56 -9.02
C LYS A 155 -19.41 5.06 -10.44
N LEU A 156 -20.42 4.57 -11.13
CA LEU A 156 -20.72 5.03 -12.49
C LEU A 156 -21.11 6.51 -12.51
N ARG A 157 -21.95 6.94 -11.56
CA ARG A 157 -22.31 8.36 -11.36
C ARG A 157 -21.12 9.24 -11.00
N ALA A 158 -20.12 8.69 -10.30
CA ALA A 158 -18.87 9.38 -10.00
C ALA A 158 -17.88 9.43 -11.18
N GLY A 159 -18.25 8.90 -12.36
CA GLY A 159 -17.44 8.98 -13.58
C GLY A 159 -16.40 7.87 -13.75
N PHE A 160 -16.50 6.78 -12.98
CA PHE A 160 -15.60 5.63 -13.16
C PHE A 160 -15.96 4.86 -14.43
N GLY A 161 -15.11 4.94 -15.47
CA GLY A 161 -15.24 4.16 -16.71
C GLY A 161 -14.74 2.71 -16.61
N CYS A 162 -14.45 2.21 -15.41
CA CYS A 162 -14.12 0.83 -15.14
C CYS A 162 -14.55 0.49 -13.71
N VAL A 163 -15.33 -0.57 -13.53
CA VAL A 163 -15.80 -1.02 -12.23
C VAL A 163 -15.25 -2.41 -11.93
N LYS A 164 -14.67 -2.58 -10.74
CA LYS A 164 -14.12 -3.86 -10.27
C LYS A 164 -15.04 -4.43 -9.19
N LEU A 165 -15.75 -5.50 -9.52
CA LEU A 165 -16.60 -6.21 -8.57
C LEU A 165 -15.79 -7.25 -7.79
N LYS A 166 -15.98 -7.30 -6.47
CA LYS A 166 -15.55 -8.44 -5.66
C LYS A 166 -16.68 -9.47 -5.60
N ILE A 167 -16.39 -10.70 -6.01
CA ILE A 167 -17.32 -11.84 -6.14
C ILE A 167 -16.97 -12.98 -5.15
N GLY A 168 -17.90 -13.92 -4.94
CA GLY A 168 -17.81 -15.00 -3.97
C GLY A 168 -18.45 -14.67 -2.61
N ALA A 169 -19.39 -13.72 -2.58
CA ALA A 169 -20.11 -13.33 -1.36
C ALA A 169 -21.58 -13.77 -1.34
N ILE A 170 -22.16 -13.94 -2.53
CA ILE A 170 -23.55 -14.39 -2.71
C ILE A 170 -23.58 -15.54 -3.72
N ASP A 171 -24.77 -16.08 -3.97
CA ASP A 171 -24.99 -17.13 -4.97
C ASP A 171 -24.43 -16.73 -6.35
N PHE A 172 -23.74 -17.68 -7.00
CA PHE A 172 -23.03 -17.44 -8.26
C PHE A 172 -23.95 -16.90 -9.38
N GLU A 173 -25.17 -17.43 -9.49
CA GLU A 173 -26.12 -16.99 -10.52
C GLU A 173 -26.60 -15.56 -10.24
N ARG A 174 -26.70 -15.17 -8.95
CA ARG A 174 -26.99 -13.77 -8.59
C ARG A 174 -25.85 -12.82 -8.97
N GLU A 175 -24.59 -13.21 -8.73
CA GLU A 175 -23.44 -12.39 -9.15
C GLU A 175 -23.39 -12.23 -10.68
N LEU A 176 -23.67 -13.32 -11.41
CA LEU A 176 -23.74 -13.28 -12.87
C LEU A 176 -24.89 -12.40 -13.36
N SER A 177 -26.06 -12.46 -12.71
CA SER A 177 -27.19 -11.60 -13.01
C SER A 177 -26.88 -10.11 -12.81
N LEU A 178 -26.13 -9.76 -11.77
CA LEU A 178 -25.68 -8.37 -11.54
C LEU A 178 -24.80 -7.86 -12.69
N ILE A 179 -23.87 -8.70 -13.16
CA ILE A 179 -22.98 -8.36 -14.28
C ILE A 179 -23.79 -8.20 -15.59
N ARG A 180 -24.75 -9.10 -15.84
CA ARG A 180 -25.64 -9.02 -17.02
C ARG A 180 -26.47 -7.73 -17.00
N SER A 181 -27.12 -7.42 -15.88
CA SER A 181 -27.87 -6.17 -15.67
C SER A 181 -27.03 -4.92 -15.96
N LEU A 182 -25.75 -4.92 -15.58
CA LEU A 182 -24.85 -3.82 -15.88
C LEU A 182 -24.56 -3.72 -17.38
N ARG A 183 -24.33 -4.85 -18.06
CA ARG A 183 -24.05 -4.87 -19.52
C ARG A 183 -25.27 -4.58 -20.39
N GLU A 184 -26.48 -4.77 -19.89
CA GLU A 184 -27.71 -4.36 -20.55
C GLU A 184 -27.94 -2.84 -20.46
N ARG A 185 -27.52 -2.21 -19.36
CA ARG A 185 -27.71 -0.77 -19.10
C ARG A 185 -26.59 0.12 -19.64
N TYR A 186 -25.36 -0.40 -19.73
CA TYR A 186 -24.18 0.38 -20.08
C TYR A 186 -23.41 -0.23 -21.24
N THR A 187 -23.09 0.61 -22.23
CA THR A 187 -22.26 0.25 -23.38
C THR A 187 -20.78 0.14 -22.98
N PRO A 188 -19.93 -0.52 -23.81
CA PRO A 188 -18.48 -0.57 -23.57
C PRO A 188 -17.80 0.80 -23.49
N ALA A 189 -18.37 1.84 -24.11
CA ALA A 189 -17.84 3.21 -24.02
C ALA A 189 -18.17 3.88 -22.67
N GLN A 190 -19.15 3.35 -21.93
CA GLN A 190 -19.57 3.86 -20.62
C GLN A 190 -18.90 3.10 -19.47
N VAL A 191 -18.60 1.80 -19.62
CA VAL A 191 -18.02 0.90 -18.59
C VAL A 191 -17.16 -0.24 -19.16
#